data_AF-A0A3N0VZR7-F1
#
_entry.id   AF-A0A3N0VZR7-F1
#
_cell.length_a   1.000
_cell.length_b   1.000
_cell.length_c   1.000
_cell.angle_alpha   90.00
_cell.angle_beta   90.00
_cell.angle_gamma   90.00
#
_symmetry.space_group_name_H-M   'P 1'
#
loop_
_entity.id
_entity.type
_entity.pdbx_description
1 polymer ?
#
loop_
_entity_poly.entity_id
_entity_poly.type
_entity_poly.pdbx_seq_one_letter_code
_entity_poly.pdbx_strand_id
1 'polypeptide(L)' 'MPLNDAQFIQKIVDLQSEMEGYTDKASARELYAQKLLIIIKEYLMSSTVTITGTSNQGPFTGTGKIS' A
#
# COMPACT_ATOMS: atom_id res chain seq x y z
N MET A 1 -7.06 9.61 7.31
CA MET A 1 -7.64 8.38 6.74
C MET A 1 -6.76 7.21 7.13
N PRO A 2 -7.32 6.08 7.58
CA PRO A 2 -6.51 4.92 7.91
C PRO A 2 -6.00 4.30 6.61
N LEU A 3 -4.69 4.13 6.52
CA LEU A 3 -4.08 3.28 5.50
C LEU A 3 -4.54 1.83 5.75
N ASN A 4 -4.49 0.96 4.74
CA ASN A 4 -4.92 -0.42 4.91
C ASN A 4 -3.82 -1.28 5.58
N ASP A 5 -3.63 -1.08 6.87
CA ASP A 5 -2.58 -1.72 7.67
C ASP A 5 -2.70 -3.24 7.65
N ALA A 6 -3.94 -3.77 7.73
CA ALA A 6 -4.19 -5.20 7.69
C ALA A 6 -3.72 -5.84 6.38
N GLN A 7 -4.01 -5.20 5.25
CA GLN A 7 -3.58 -5.69 3.94
C GLN A 7 -2.05 -5.55 3.76
N PHE A 8 -1.46 -4.49 4.29
CA PHE A 8 0.00 -4.32 4.26
C PHE A 8 0.69 -5.44 5.05
N ILE A 9 0.27 -5.68 6.30
CA ILE A 9 0.84 -6.73 7.15
C ILE A 9 0.75 -8.10 6.48
N GLN A 10 -0.40 -8.46 5.91
CA GLN A 10 -0.57 -9.73 5.20
C GLN A 10 0.43 -9.86 4.04
N LYS A 11 0.56 -8.82 3.21
CA LYS A 11 1.51 -8.83 2.09
C LYS A 11 2.97 -8.98 2.52
N ILE A 12 3.35 -8.43 3.68
CA ILE A 12 4.71 -8.59 4.23
C ILE A 12 4.94 -10.03 4.71
N VAL A 13 3.95 -10.65 5.36
CA VAL A 13 4.04 -12.06 5.79
C VAL A 13 4.16 -12.99 4.58
N ASP A 14 3.37 -12.73 3.54
CA ASP A 14 3.43 -13.50 2.28
C ASP A 14 4.80 -13.34 1.62
N LEU A 15 5.34 -12.12 1.57
CA LEU A 15 6.68 -11.85 1.05
C LEU A 15 7.77 -12.59 1.84
N GLN A 16 7.68 -12.60 3.17
CA GLN A 16 8.64 -13.34 4.01
C GLN A 16 8.57 -14.85 3.74
N SER A 17 7.36 -15.40 3.65
CA SER A 17 7.14 -16.81 3.31
C SER A 17 7.69 -17.16 1.92
N GLU A 18 7.52 -16.26 0.93
CA GLU A 18 8.11 -16.41 -0.40
C GLU A 18 9.64 -16.46 -0.33
N MET A 19 10.28 -15.61 0.49
CA MET A 19 11.74 -15.54 0.60
C MET A 19 12.37 -16.77 1.26
N GLU A 20 11.64 -17.51 2.11
CA GLU A 20 12.11 -18.76 2.70
C GLU A 20 12.43 -19.83 1.64
N GLY A 21 11.78 -19.77 0.48
CA GLY A 21 12.03 -20.68 -0.64
C GLY A 21 13.33 -20.42 -1.43
N TYR A 22 14.02 -19.30 -1.18
CA TYR A 22 15.22 -18.93 -1.93
C TYR A 22 16.50 -19.41 -1.26
N THR A 23 17.30 -20.18 -1.99
CA THR A 23 18.61 -20.68 -1.54
C THR A 23 19.74 -19.68 -1.80
N ASP A 24 19.63 -18.86 -2.85
CA ASP A 24 20.58 -17.79 -3.14
C ASP A 24 20.24 -16.53 -2.33
N LYS A 25 20.99 -16.31 -1.26
CA LYS A 25 20.80 -15.18 -0.35
C LYS A 25 21.11 -13.82 -0.99
N ALA A 26 21.97 -13.76 -2.01
CA ALA A 26 22.33 -12.49 -2.64
C ALA A 26 21.17 -12.01 -3.53
N SER A 27 20.69 -12.87 -4.43
CA SER A 27 19.54 -12.56 -5.28
C SER A 27 18.24 -12.39 -4.49
N ALA A 28 18.04 -13.17 -3.42
CA ALA A 28 16.86 -13.05 -2.57
C ALA A 28 16.77 -11.68 -1.87
N ARG A 29 17.90 -11.10 -1.44
CA ARG A 29 17.92 -9.78 -0.79
C ARG A 29 17.50 -8.67 -1.76
N GLU A 30 18.00 -8.71 -2.98
CA GLU A 30 17.65 -7.72 -3.99
C GLU A 30 16.16 -7.85 -4.37
N LEU A 31 15.69 -9.07 -4.60
CA LEU A 31 14.28 -9.35 -4.90
C LEU A 31 13.35 -8.92 -3.76
N TYR A 32 13.72 -9.21 -2.52
CA TYR A 32 12.99 -8.77 -1.33
C TYR A 32 12.87 -7.25 -1.29
N ALA A 33 13.98 -6.52 -1.50
CA ALA A 33 13.97 -5.06 -1.49
C ALA A 33 13.07 -4.47 -2.59
N GLN A 34 13.12 -5.04 -3.80
CA GLN A 34 12.27 -4.61 -4.91
C GLN A 34 10.78 -4.85 -4.62
N LYS A 35 10.42 -6.02 -4.11
CA LYS A 35 9.04 -6.37 -3.76
C LYS A 35 8.52 -5.54 -2.58
N LEU A 36 9.34 -5.35 -1.56
CA LEU A 36 9.00 -4.50 -0.40
C LEU A 36 8.67 -3.07 -0.84
N LEU A 37 9.47 -2.49 -1.76
CA LEU A 37 9.21 -1.15 -2.30
C LEU A 37 7.85 -1.07 -3.01
N ILE A 38 7.46 -2.09 -3.76
CA ILE A 38 6.15 -2.15 -4.42
C ILE A 38 5.02 -2.17 -3.38
N ILE A 39 5.13 -3.04 -2.37
CA ILE A 39 4.12 -3.16 -1.31
C ILE A 39 3.95 -1.84 -0.53
N ILE A 40 5.06 -1.13 -0.25
CA ILE A 40 5.01 0.18 0.40
C ILE A 40 4.30 1.21 -0.49
N LYS A 41 4.58 1.24 -1.81
CA LYS A 41 3.89 2.15 -2.73
C LYS A 41 2.38 1.89 -2.76
N GLU A 42 1.97 0.63 -2.87
CA GLU A 42 0.56 0.24 -2.84
C GLU A 42 -0.11 0.63 -1.51
N TYR A 43 0.59 0.48 -0.39
CA TYR A 43 0.10 0.89 0.92
C TYR A 43 -0.12 2.40 0.99
N LEU A 44 0.83 3.22 0.52
CA LEU A 44 0.66 4.67 0.46
C LEU A 44 -0.50 5.09 -0.45
N MET A 45 -0.70 4.37 -1.57
CA MET A 45 -1.82 4.59 -2.49
C MET A 45 -3.17 4.11 -1.94
N SER A 46 -3.18 3.26 -0.91
CA SER A 46 -4.43 2.79 -0.27
C SER A 46 -5.17 3.90 0.49
N SER A 47 -4.50 5.01 0.77
CA SER A 47 -5.12 6.18 1.41
C SER A 47 -6.25 6.72 0.54
N THR A 48 -7.41 6.93 1.16
CA THR A 48 -8.52 7.61 0.52
C THR A 48 -8.60 9.08 0.98
N VAL A 49 -8.74 9.94 -0.01
CA VAL A 49 -9.00 11.39 -0.01
C VAL A 49 -10.41 11.80 0.42
N THR A 50 -10.79 12.05 1.67
CA THR A 50 -12.11 12.69 1.90
C THR A 50 -12.02 14.17 1.54
N ILE A 51 -12.77 14.59 0.50
CA ILE A 51 -12.85 15.98 0.05
C ILE A 51 -14.19 16.54 0.51
N THR A 52 -14.18 17.52 1.40
CA THR A 52 -15.38 18.24 1.84
C THR A 52 -15.33 19.67 1.35
N GLY A 53 -16.44 20.20 0.85
CA GLY A 53 -16.53 21.58 0.40
C GLY A 53 -17.96 22.10 0.35
N THR A 54 -18.09 23.38 0.01
CA THR A 54 -19.38 24.05 -0.19
C THR A 54 -19.38 24.70 -1.57
N SER A 55 -20.48 24.52 -2.29
CA SER A 55 -20.75 25.15 -3.58
C SER A 55 -21.98 26.04 -3.48
N ASN A 56 -22.31 26.77 -4.56
CA ASN A 56 -23.59 27.47 -4.67
C ASN A 56 -24.83 26.54 -4.58
N GLN A 57 -24.65 25.21 -4.63
CA GLN A 57 -25.71 24.21 -4.42
C GLN A 57 -25.71 23.59 -3.01
N GLY A 58 -24.86 24.07 -2.10
CA GLY A 58 -24.76 23.57 -0.72
C GLY A 58 -23.49 22.75 -0.45
N PRO A 59 -23.40 22.10 0.73
CA PRO A 59 -22.27 21.27 1.11
C PRO A 59 -22.19 20.01 0.25
N PHE A 60 -20.98 19.61 -0.11
CA PHE A 60 -20.70 18.36 -0.80
C PHE A 60 -19.56 17.59 -0.12
N THR A 61 -19.60 16.27 -0.27
CA THR A 61 -18.52 15.37 0.13
C THR A 61 -18.19 14.45 -1.04
N GLY A 62 -16.92 14.38 -1.40
CA GLY A 62 -16.38 13.49 -2.42
C GLY A 62 -15.28 12.62 -1.84
N THR A 63 -14.95 11.54 -2.55
CA THR A 63 -13.85 10.64 -2.18
C THR A 63 -12.84 10.60 -3.33
N GLY A 64 -11.63 11.06 -3.09
CA GLY A 64 -10.48 10.88 -3.97
C GLY A 64 -9.70 9.61 -3.60
N LYS A 65 -9.00 9.02 -4.57
CA LYS A 65 -7.98 7.99 -4.33
C LYS A 65 -6.64 8.54 -4.77
N ILE A 66 -5.56 8.18 -4.06
CA ILE A 66 -4.20 8.45 -4.54
C ILE A 66 -3.87 7.34 -5.55
N SER A 67 -3.65 7.71 -6.81
CA SER A 67 -3.37 6.80 -7.94
C SER A 67 -2.00 7.05 -8.55
#